data_AF-A0A965JRL5-F1
#
_entry.id   AF-A0A965JRL5-F1
#
_cell.length_a   1.000
_cell.length_b   1.000
_cell.length_c   1.000
_cell.angle_alpha   90.00
_cell.angle_beta   90.00
_cell.angle_gamma   90.00
#
_symmetry.space_group_name_H-M   'P 1'
#
loop_
_entity.id
_entity.type
_entity.pdbx_description
1 polymer ?
#
loop_
_entity_poly.entity_id
_entity_poly.type
_entity_poly.pdbx_seq_one_letter_code
_entity_poly.pdbx_strand_id
1 'polypeptide(L)'
;MKQKLLFKAGETVYFAGQKGPAYRVTKGNIRLDHTDEEGEISFASMAIQEDLLGAEVLLGHSYQFNAHALVDTEIEVWQEPSELWEIALAKELLKSNQRNAEVISLRCGQAIDRIIKLIKLMVPGYQQAANEQLAINISLPALREAAEMTGLTIETVSRCLTSLRKQGILQPIPGARGNIRNQFVLKT
;
A
#
# COMPACT_ATOMS: atom_id res chain seq x y z
N MET A 1 10.28 23.50 -0.75
CA MET A 1 9.46 22.36 -1.22
C MET A 1 10.25 21.10 -0.97
N LYS A 2 9.70 20.12 -0.27
CA LYS A 2 10.31 18.79 -0.17
C LYS A 2 10.31 18.15 -1.56
N GLN A 3 11.41 17.53 -1.96
CA GLN A 3 11.52 16.90 -3.28
C GLN A 3 10.66 15.65 -3.31
N LYS A 4 9.74 15.60 -4.28
CA LYS A 4 8.86 14.46 -4.52
C LYS A 4 9.52 13.51 -5.52
N LEU A 5 9.50 12.22 -5.20
CA LEU A 5 9.93 11.13 -6.07
C LEU A 5 8.69 10.37 -6.53
N LEU A 6 8.63 10.06 -7.82
CA LEU A 6 7.48 9.44 -8.47
C LEU A 6 7.86 8.04 -8.96
N PHE A 7 7.01 7.07 -8.65
CA PHE A 7 7.18 5.67 -9.03
C PHE A 7 5.92 5.18 -9.75
N LYS A 8 6.09 4.51 -10.88
CA LYS A 8 5.02 3.78 -11.55
C LYS A 8 4.73 2.47 -10.84
N ALA A 9 3.50 1.97 -11.00
CA ALA A 9 3.14 0.64 -10.50
C ALA A 9 4.16 -0.43 -10.97
N GLY A 10 4.68 -1.19 -10.02
CA GLY A 10 5.72 -2.20 -10.21
C GLY A 10 7.16 -1.68 -10.11
N GLU A 11 7.40 -0.37 -10.06
CA GLU A 11 8.76 0.16 -9.92
C GLU A 11 9.29 -0.02 -8.50
N THR A 12 10.56 -0.43 -8.42
CA THR A 12 11.29 -0.52 -7.16
C THR A 12 11.59 0.87 -6.61
N VAL A 13 11.30 1.05 -5.33
CA VAL A 13 11.62 2.25 -4.55
C VAL A 13 13.03 2.12 -3.96
N TYR A 14 13.32 1.00 -3.31
CA TYR A 14 14.67 0.63 -2.83
C TYR A 14 14.75 -0.88 -2.60
N PHE A 15 15.98 -1.38 -2.49
CA PHE A 15 16.25 -2.77 -2.15
C PHE A 15 16.71 -2.93 -0.70
N ALA A 16 16.45 -4.10 -0.12
CA ALA A 16 17.04 -4.47 1.17
C ALA A 16 18.58 -4.42 1.08
N GLY A 17 19.24 -3.97 2.14
CA GLY A 17 20.69 -3.76 2.20
C GLY A 17 21.19 -2.45 1.57
N GLN A 18 20.36 -1.75 0.79
CA GLN A 18 20.72 -0.43 0.27
C GLN A 18 20.68 0.62 1.39
N LYS A 19 21.55 1.63 1.31
CA LYS A 19 21.52 2.82 2.16
C LYS A 19 20.78 3.96 1.46
N GLY A 20 20.07 4.77 2.23
CA GLY A 20 19.38 5.96 1.75
C GLY A 20 18.64 6.68 2.88
N PRO A 21 17.90 7.75 2.56
CA PRO A 21 17.10 8.46 3.56
C PRO A 21 15.82 7.70 3.90
N ALA A 22 15.18 8.06 5.01
CA ALA A 22 13.80 7.64 5.26
C ALA A 22 12.85 8.44 4.36
N TYR A 23 11.71 7.85 4.01
CA TYR A 23 10.72 8.48 3.13
C TYR A 23 9.34 8.50 3.77
N ARG A 24 8.50 9.44 3.36
CA ARG A 24 7.07 9.46 3.66
C ARG A 24 6.28 9.24 2.38
N VAL A 25 5.29 8.35 2.44
CA VAL A 25 4.36 8.16 1.33
C VAL A 25 3.40 9.34 1.30
N THR A 26 3.39 10.10 0.20
CA THR A 26 2.48 11.23 0.01
C THR A 26 1.26 10.84 -0.82
N LYS A 27 1.40 9.82 -1.68
CA LYS A 27 0.31 9.25 -2.47
C LYS A 27 0.63 7.82 -2.89
N GLY A 28 -0.38 6.97 -2.96
CA GLY A 28 -0.24 5.59 -3.45
C GLY A 28 0.03 4.60 -2.33
N ASN A 29 0.51 3.43 -2.70
CA ASN A 29 0.73 2.30 -1.80
C ASN A 29 2.01 1.58 -2.20
N ILE A 30 2.84 1.23 -1.22
CA ILE A 30 4.12 0.54 -1.42
C ILE A 30 4.06 -0.80 -0.71
N ARG A 31 4.45 -1.86 -1.42
CA ARG A 31 4.63 -3.19 -0.85
C ARG A 31 6.03 -3.30 -0.22
N LEU A 32 6.10 -3.97 0.92
CA LEU A 32 7.33 -4.30 1.62
C LEU A 32 7.48 -5.82 1.65
N ASP A 33 8.53 -6.31 1.01
CA ASP A 33 8.88 -7.72 1.00
C ASP A 33 10.10 -7.98 1.88
N HIS A 34 10.04 -9.06 2.64
CA HIS A 34 11.18 -9.59 3.39
C HIS A 34 11.87 -10.66 2.53
N THR A 35 13.19 -10.63 2.55
CA THR A 35 14.04 -11.70 2.01
C THR A 35 14.61 -12.46 3.20
N ASP A 36 14.30 -13.75 3.29
CA ASP A 36 14.84 -14.59 4.36
C ASP A 36 16.29 -15.05 4.08
N GLU A 37 16.84 -15.86 4.99
CA GLU A 37 18.22 -16.35 4.89
C GLU A 37 18.48 -17.24 3.66
N GLU A 38 17.43 -17.85 3.11
CA GLU A 38 17.49 -18.71 1.91
C GLU A 38 17.33 -17.90 0.62
N GLY A 39 17.03 -16.59 0.75
CA GLY A 39 16.81 -15.68 -0.37
C GLY A 39 15.37 -15.67 -0.87
N GLU A 40 14.45 -16.35 -0.18
CA GLU A 40 13.03 -16.37 -0.54
C GLU A 40 12.37 -15.03 -0.20
N ILE A 41 11.62 -14.51 -1.16
CA ILE A 41 10.97 -13.21 -1.06
C ILE A 41 9.51 -13.42 -0.69
N SER A 42 9.10 -12.85 0.43
CA SER A 42 7.73 -12.96 0.93
C SER A 42 7.15 -11.60 1.31
N PHE A 43 5.83 -11.47 1.10
CA PHE A 43 5.08 -10.30 1.52
C PHE A 43 5.12 -10.15 3.04
N ALA A 44 5.77 -9.08 3.52
CA ALA A 44 5.89 -8.79 4.93
C ALA A 44 4.86 -7.75 5.40
N SER A 45 4.76 -6.63 4.67
CA SER A 45 3.88 -5.53 5.02
C SER A 45 3.62 -4.61 3.83
N MET A 46 2.91 -3.50 4.04
CA MET A 46 2.77 -2.43 3.06
C MET A 46 2.74 -1.07 3.75
N ALA A 47 3.13 -0.02 3.03
CA ALA A 47 2.99 1.35 3.47
C ALA A 47 1.93 2.06 2.63
N ILE A 48 1.07 2.84 3.28
CA ILE A 48 0.05 3.67 2.63
C ILE A 48 0.38 5.15 2.86
N GLN A 49 -0.45 6.05 2.32
CA GLN A 49 -0.31 7.48 2.55
C GLN A 49 -0.08 7.85 4.03
N GLU A 50 0.88 8.75 4.26
CA GLU A 50 1.40 9.20 5.56
C GLU A 50 2.25 8.20 6.35
N ASP A 51 2.46 6.96 5.88
CA ASP A 51 3.37 6.03 6.54
C ASP A 51 4.84 6.40 6.28
N LEU A 52 5.69 6.20 7.29
CA LEU A 52 7.14 6.25 7.20
C LEU A 52 7.71 4.96 6.58
N LEU A 53 8.63 5.11 5.64
CA LEU A 53 9.38 4.06 4.97
C LEU A 53 10.85 4.13 5.33
N GLY A 54 11.46 2.96 5.57
CA GLY A 54 12.88 2.86 5.86
C GLY A 54 13.26 3.49 7.19
N ALA A 55 12.42 3.40 8.21
CA ALA A 55 12.67 3.98 9.53
C ALA A 55 14.00 3.51 10.15
N GLU A 56 14.44 2.29 9.82
CA GLU A 56 15.71 1.69 10.22
C GLU A 56 16.93 2.54 9.85
N VAL A 57 16.86 3.33 8.77
CA VAL A 57 17.98 4.18 8.35
C VAL A 57 18.19 5.36 9.29
N LEU A 58 17.17 5.75 10.07
CA LEU A 58 17.28 6.77 11.12
C LEU A 58 18.17 6.30 12.28
N LEU A 59 18.36 4.98 12.41
CA LEU A 59 19.28 4.37 13.37
C LEU A 59 20.63 4.00 12.72
N GLY A 60 20.88 4.42 11.49
CA GLY A 60 22.12 4.14 10.76
C GLY A 60 22.19 2.75 10.10
N HIS A 61 21.08 1.99 10.09
CA HIS A 61 21.00 0.72 9.37
C HIS A 61 20.75 0.94 7.87
N SER A 62 20.98 -0.10 7.07
CA SER A 62 20.46 -0.18 5.70
C SER A 62 18.98 -0.56 5.70
N TYR A 63 18.28 -0.37 4.58
CA TYR A 63 16.90 -0.85 4.44
C TYR A 63 16.79 -2.35 4.75
N GLN A 64 15.76 -2.75 5.49
CA GLN A 64 15.51 -4.15 5.86
C GLN A 64 14.57 -4.87 4.89
N PHE A 65 13.76 -4.10 4.15
CA PHE A 65 12.78 -4.64 3.21
C PHE A 65 13.10 -4.22 1.78
N ASN A 66 12.65 -5.02 0.81
CA ASN A 66 12.53 -4.56 -0.56
C ASN A 66 11.21 -3.78 -0.67
N ALA A 67 11.26 -2.59 -1.26
CA ALA A 67 10.10 -1.75 -1.43
C ALA A 67 9.80 -1.51 -2.90
N HIS A 68 8.56 -1.73 -3.33
CA HIS A 68 8.10 -1.38 -4.67
C HIS A 68 6.67 -0.84 -4.66
N ALA A 69 6.36 -0.01 -5.65
CA ALA A 69 5.08 0.64 -5.76
C ALA A 69 4.00 -0.34 -6.25
N LEU A 70 2.92 -0.53 -5.47
CA LEU A 70 1.76 -1.36 -5.85
C LEU A 70 0.89 -0.66 -6.92
N VAL A 71 0.89 0.66 -6.89
CA VAL A 71 0.19 1.57 -7.80
C VAL A 71 1.08 2.79 -8.06
N ASP A 72 0.73 3.65 -9.02
CA ASP A 72 1.45 4.93 -9.18
C ASP A 72 1.51 5.68 -7.84
N THR A 73 2.74 5.92 -7.39
CA THR A 73 3.07 6.33 -6.03
C THR A 73 3.97 7.55 -6.04
N GLU A 74 3.79 8.39 -5.03
CA GLU A 74 4.63 9.54 -4.74
C GLU A 74 5.15 9.42 -3.30
N ILE A 75 6.44 9.69 -3.14
CA ILE A 75 7.08 9.77 -1.82
C ILE A 75 7.90 11.06 -1.72
N GLU A 76 8.18 11.48 -0.49
CA GLU A 76 9.13 12.54 -0.19
C GLU A 76 10.13 12.10 0.86
N VAL A 77 11.30 12.73 0.92
CA VAL A 77 12.25 12.47 2.02
C VAL A 77 11.58 12.88 3.34
N TRP A 78 11.57 11.94 4.30
CA TRP A 78 11.01 12.19 5.61
C TRP A 78 11.92 13.15 6.38
N GLN A 79 11.34 14.27 6.78
CA GLN A 79 12.00 15.31 7.57
C GLN A 79 10.95 15.94 8.47
N GLU A 80 11.25 15.98 9.76
CA GLU A 80 10.49 16.67 10.79
C GLU A 80 11.40 17.67 11.52
N PRO A 81 10.85 18.78 12.05
CA PRO A 81 11.59 19.65 12.96
C PRO A 81 12.12 18.87 14.16
N SER A 82 13.35 19.17 14.59
CA SER A 82 14.03 18.46 15.69
C SER A 82 13.18 18.37 16.96
N GLU A 83 12.41 19.42 17.26
CA GLU A 83 11.58 19.51 18.46
C GLU A 83 10.36 18.57 18.42
N LEU A 84 10.00 18.07 17.23
CA LEU A 84 8.84 17.20 17.01
C LEU A 84 9.23 15.73 16.77
N TRP A 85 10.51 15.40 16.73
CA TRP A 85 10.99 14.06 16.38
C TRP A 85 10.41 12.97 17.28
N GLU A 86 10.43 13.15 18.60
CA GLU A 86 9.92 12.14 19.55
C GLU A 86 8.44 11.83 19.30
N ILE A 87 7.62 12.87 19.16
CA ILE A 87 6.18 12.72 18.90
C ILE A 87 5.94 12.11 17.52
N ALA A 88 6.71 12.51 16.51
CA ALA A 88 6.60 11.96 15.17
C ALA A 88 6.92 10.46 15.15
N LEU A 89 8.04 10.05 15.77
CA LEU A 89 8.43 8.65 15.86
C LEU A 89 7.43 7.82 16.68
N ALA A 90 6.89 8.37 17.77
CA ALA A 90 5.83 7.70 18.55
C ALA A 90 4.56 7.48 17.72
N LYS A 91 4.17 8.46 16.88
CA LYS A 91 3.05 8.30 15.93
C LYS A 91 3.33 7.23 14.89
N GLU A 92 4.54 7.18 14.33
CA GLU A 92 4.93 6.16 13.35
C GLU A 92 4.96 4.76 13.96
N LEU A 93 5.40 4.61 15.22
CA LEU A 93 5.32 3.33 15.93
C LEU A 93 3.87 2.86 16.07
N LEU A 94 2.95 3.76 16.43
CA LEU A 94 1.52 3.42 16.53
C LEU A 94 0.94 3.02 15.17
N LYS A 95 1.24 3.78 14.10
CA LYS A 95 0.82 3.46 12.73
C LYS A 95 1.38 2.11 12.28
N SER A 96 2.65 1.81 12.55
CA SER A 96 3.28 0.55 12.20
C SER A 96 2.60 -0.64 12.87
N ASN A 97 2.27 -0.52 14.17
CA ASN A 97 1.51 -1.56 14.88
C ASN A 97 0.11 -1.77 14.30
N GLN A 98 -0.59 -0.70 13.94
CA GLN A 98 -1.89 -0.78 13.27
C GLN A 98 -1.76 -1.45 11.90
N ARG A 99 -0.76 -1.05 11.09
CA ARG A 99 -0.48 -1.62 9.78
C ARG A 99 -0.24 -3.12 9.86
N ASN A 100 0.54 -3.58 10.85
CA ASN A 100 0.81 -4.99 11.05
C ASN A 100 -0.48 -5.78 11.33
N ALA A 101 -1.36 -5.25 12.19
CA ALA A 101 -2.65 -5.87 12.45
C ALA A 101 -3.56 -5.90 11.20
N GLU A 102 -3.59 -4.81 10.44
CA GLU A 102 -4.37 -4.71 9.19
C GLU A 102 -3.87 -5.71 8.14
N VAL A 103 -2.56 -5.81 7.95
CA VAL A 103 -1.90 -6.76 7.03
C VAL A 103 -2.22 -8.20 7.39
N ILE A 104 -2.13 -8.58 8.67
CA ILE A 104 -2.52 -9.92 9.14
C ILE A 104 -3.99 -10.18 8.80
N SER A 105 -4.86 -9.19 9.02
CA SER A 105 -6.30 -9.32 8.79
C SER A 105 -6.68 -9.58 7.32
N LEU A 106 -5.80 -9.24 6.36
CA LEU A 106 -6.00 -9.47 4.92
C LEU A 106 -6.10 -10.95 4.57
N ARG A 107 -5.57 -11.84 5.42
CA ARG A 107 -5.63 -13.29 5.23
C ARG A 107 -6.76 -13.97 6.02
N CYS A 108 -7.59 -13.19 6.72
CA CYS A 108 -8.64 -13.71 7.60
C CYS A 108 -10.04 -13.46 7.03
N GLY A 109 -10.93 -14.45 7.18
CA GLY A 109 -12.33 -14.38 6.73
C GLY A 109 -12.55 -14.95 5.33
N GLN A 110 -13.71 -14.67 4.74
CA GLN A 110 -14.07 -15.14 3.40
C GLN A 110 -13.31 -14.37 2.33
N ALA A 111 -13.18 -14.96 1.13
CA ALA A 111 -12.39 -14.37 0.05
C ALA A 111 -12.83 -12.93 -0.31
N ILE A 112 -14.13 -12.66 -0.36
CA ILE A 112 -14.66 -11.33 -0.67
C ILE A 112 -14.30 -10.30 0.43
N ASP A 113 -14.36 -10.71 1.70
CA ASP A 113 -14.06 -9.83 2.83
C ASP A 113 -12.58 -9.42 2.82
N ARG A 114 -11.70 -10.35 2.47
CA ARG A 114 -10.25 -10.09 2.34
C ARG A 114 -9.95 -9.05 1.27
N ILE A 115 -10.62 -9.13 0.11
CA ILE A 115 -10.51 -8.12 -0.95
C ILE A 115 -11.05 -6.77 -0.50
N ILE A 116 -12.19 -6.74 0.20
CA ILE A 116 -12.73 -5.50 0.74
C ILE A 116 -11.77 -4.88 1.76
N LYS A 117 -11.18 -5.68 2.66
CA LYS A 117 -10.16 -5.21 3.61
C LYS A 117 -8.94 -4.63 2.90
N LEU A 118 -8.45 -5.27 1.84
CA LEU A 118 -7.35 -4.74 1.04
C LEU A 118 -7.70 -3.38 0.42
N ILE A 119 -8.90 -3.24 -0.16
CA ILE A 119 -9.36 -1.96 -0.73
C ILE A 119 -9.45 -0.89 0.36
N LYS A 120 -10.05 -1.22 1.52
CA LYS A 120 -10.14 -0.30 2.67
C LYS A 120 -8.78 0.19 3.14
N LEU A 121 -7.81 -0.72 3.17
CA LEU A 121 -6.44 -0.43 3.58
C LEU A 121 -5.75 0.55 2.63
N MET A 122 -5.93 0.34 1.33
CA MET A 122 -5.28 1.10 0.27
C MET A 122 -5.86 2.49 0.03
N VAL A 123 -7.02 2.79 0.62
CA VAL A 123 -7.80 4.01 0.34
C VAL A 123 -7.75 4.91 1.57
N PRO A 124 -6.89 5.94 1.56
CA PRO A 124 -6.83 6.93 2.63
C PRO A 124 -8.20 7.55 2.87
N GLY A 125 -8.62 7.62 4.13
CA GLY A 125 -9.92 8.19 4.50
C GLY A 125 -11.14 7.37 4.07
N TYR A 126 -10.99 6.07 3.74
CA TYR A 126 -12.10 5.20 3.34
C TYR A 126 -13.32 5.33 4.27
N GLN A 127 -13.11 5.30 5.60
CA GLN A 127 -14.20 5.37 6.56
C GLN A 127 -14.98 6.69 6.47
N GLN A 128 -14.29 7.80 6.30
CA GLN A 128 -14.92 9.10 6.13
C GLN A 128 -15.71 9.15 4.83
N ALA A 129 -15.09 8.73 3.72
CA ALA A 129 -15.76 8.71 2.42
C ALA A 129 -17.01 7.80 2.41
N ALA A 130 -16.95 6.66 3.12
CA ALA A 130 -18.10 5.77 3.31
C ALA A 130 -19.23 6.40 4.09
N ASN A 131 -18.93 7.16 5.15
CA ASN A 131 -19.95 7.89 5.90
C ASN A 131 -20.62 8.97 5.06
N GLU A 132 -19.85 9.60 4.16
CA GLU A 132 -20.31 10.69 3.28
C GLU A 132 -20.81 10.17 1.91
N GLN A 133 -20.82 8.85 1.68
CA GLN A 133 -21.23 8.20 0.41
C GLN A 133 -20.52 8.77 -0.82
N LEU A 134 -19.22 9.09 -0.67
CA LEU A 134 -18.42 9.72 -1.71
C LEU A 134 -17.85 8.69 -2.69
N ALA A 135 -17.90 9.02 -3.98
CA ALA A 135 -17.21 8.25 -5.00
C ALA A 135 -15.70 8.57 -4.99
N ILE A 136 -14.86 7.54 -4.93
CA ILE A 136 -13.40 7.70 -4.83
C ILE A 136 -12.72 7.04 -6.02
N ASN A 137 -11.81 7.77 -6.68
CA ASN A 137 -10.94 7.17 -7.69
C ASN A 137 -9.84 6.36 -7.00
N ILE A 138 -9.79 5.07 -7.29
CA ILE A 138 -8.80 4.16 -6.75
C ILE A 138 -8.03 3.48 -7.86
N SER A 139 -6.79 3.11 -7.56
CA SER A 139 -6.00 2.18 -8.37
C SER A 139 -5.81 0.91 -7.56
N LEU A 140 -6.00 -0.25 -8.20
CA LEU A 140 -5.75 -1.55 -7.60
C LEU A 140 -4.40 -2.11 -8.06
N PRO A 141 -3.73 -2.92 -7.22
CA PRO A 141 -2.47 -3.56 -7.59
C PRO A 141 -2.72 -4.63 -8.66
N ALA A 142 -1.64 -5.22 -9.19
CA ALA A 142 -1.78 -6.35 -10.07
C ALA A 142 -2.50 -7.52 -9.36
N LEU A 143 -3.26 -8.34 -10.11
CA LEU A 143 -4.01 -9.45 -9.51
C LEU A 143 -3.11 -10.44 -8.75
N ARG A 144 -1.88 -10.64 -9.24
CA ARG A 144 -0.86 -11.47 -8.59
C ARG A 144 -0.50 -10.92 -7.21
N GLU A 145 -0.24 -9.62 -7.11
CA GLU A 145 0.10 -8.98 -5.85
C GLU A 145 -1.07 -9.01 -4.87
N ALA A 146 -2.29 -8.71 -5.33
CA ALA A 146 -3.49 -8.83 -4.51
C ALA A 146 -3.69 -10.27 -3.98
N ALA A 147 -3.43 -11.28 -4.84
CA ALA A 147 -3.54 -12.69 -4.47
C ALA A 147 -2.55 -13.06 -3.37
N GLU A 148 -1.28 -12.69 -3.55
CA GLU A 148 -0.22 -12.93 -2.56
C GLU A 148 -0.53 -12.25 -1.21
N MET A 149 -0.93 -10.97 -1.22
CA MET A 149 -1.23 -10.22 0.02
C MET A 149 -2.44 -10.79 0.78
N THR A 150 -3.48 -11.23 0.06
CA THR A 150 -4.72 -11.75 0.66
C THR A 150 -4.71 -13.26 0.93
N GLY A 151 -3.67 -13.97 0.49
CA GLY A 151 -3.60 -15.43 0.56
C GLY A 151 -4.70 -16.10 -0.26
N LEU A 152 -5.04 -15.53 -1.41
CA LEU A 152 -6.01 -16.06 -2.36
C LEU A 152 -5.32 -16.47 -3.65
N THR A 153 -6.00 -17.21 -4.52
CA THR A 153 -5.52 -17.44 -5.88
C THR A 153 -5.86 -16.26 -6.79
N ILE A 154 -5.11 -16.07 -7.88
CA ILE A 154 -5.36 -15.01 -8.88
C ILE A 154 -6.80 -15.10 -9.42
N GLU A 155 -7.29 -16.31 -9.68
CA GLU A 155 -8.65 -16.57 -10.15
C GLU A 155 -9.69 -16.15 -9.11
N THR A 156 -9.41 -16.41 -7.83
CA THR A 156 -10.29 -16.03 -6.72
C THR A 156 -10.37 -14.52 -6.58
N VAL A 157 -9.23 -13.82 -6.63
CA VAL A 157 -9.18 -12.35 -6.64
C VAL A 157 -9.99 -11.80 -7.82
N SER A 158 -9.78 -12.33 -9.03
CA SER A 158 -10.49 -11.89 -10.23
C SER A 158 -12.01 -12.08 -10.10
N ARG A 159 -12.47 -13.20 -9.54
CA ARG A 159 -13.89 -13.47 -9.28
C ARG A 159 -14.47 -12.50 -8.26
N CYS A 160 -13.77 -12.22 -7.16
CA CYS A 160 -14.18 -11.26 -6.15
C CYS A 160 -14.32 -9.85 -6.74
N LEU A 161 -13.33 -9.37 -7.49
CA LEU A 161 -13.41 -8.05 -8.15
C LEU A 161 -14.55 -7.99 -9.17
N THR A 162 -14.79 -9.07 -9.92
CA THR A 162 -15.94 -9.16 -10.83
C THR A 162 -17.27 -9.08 -10.08
N SER A 163 -17.37 -9.73 -8.92
CA SER A 163 -18.55 -9.64 -8.06
C SER A 163 -18.80 -8.21 -7.57
N LEU A 164 -17.78 -7.53 -7.06
CA LEU A 164 -17.86 -6.12 -6.63
C LEU A 164 -18.29 -5.20 -7.78
N ARG A 165 -17.82 -5.48 -9.01
CA ARG A 165 -18.25 -4.74 -10.21
C ARG A 165 -19.71 -4.97 -10.55
N LYS A 166 -20.19 -6.21 -10.49
CA LYS A 166 -21.62 -6.54 -10.73
C LYS A 166 -22.54 -5.89 -9.69
N GLN A 167 -22.06 -5.74 -8.46
CA GLN A 167 -22.77 -5.05 -7.39
C GLN A 167 -22.70 -3.52 -7.49
N GLY A 168 -21.93 -2.97 -8.45
CA GLY A 168 -21.78 -1.53 -8.64
C GLY A 168 -20.84 -0.85 -7.64
N ILE A 169 -20.22 -1.59 -6.74
CA ILE A 169 -19.26 -1.10 -5.74
C ILE A 169 -17.97 -0.61 -6.42
N LEU A 170 -17.50 -1.35 -7.43
CA LEU A 170 -16.35 -0.97 -8.26
C LEU A 170 -16.78 -0.70 -9.70
N GLN A 171 -16.55 0.52 -10.18
CA GLN A 171 -16.86 0.91 -11.55
C GLN A 171 -15.57 1.20 -12.33
N PRO A 172 -15.24 0.47 -13.40
CA PRO A 172 -14.06 0.77 -14.20
C PRO A 172 -14.13 2.18 -14.78
N ILE A 173 -13.02 2.92 -14.76
CA ILE A 173 -12.95 4.24 -15.39
C ILE A 173 -12.80 4.06 -16.92
N PRO A 174 -13.74 4.55 -17.76
CA PRO A 174 -13.65 4.41 -19.21
C PRO A 174 -12.46 5.18 -19.80
N GLY A 175 -11.78 4.62 -20.81
CA GLY A 175 -10.71 5.32 -21.56
C GLY A 175 -9.28 5.03 -21.11
N ALA A 176 -9.09 4.15 -20.12
CA ALA A 176 -7.81 3.62 -19.70
C ALA A 176 -7.08 2.82 -20.81
N ARG A 177 -6.28 3.48 -21.66
CA ARG A 177 -5.34 2.81 -22.59
C ARG A 177 -3.95 2.68 -21.94
N GLY A 178 -3.33 1.49 -22.00
CA GLY A 178 -2.05 1.17 -21.33
C GLY A 178 -2.22 0.47 -19.97
N ASN A 179 -1.20 0.50 -19.10
CA ASN A 179 -1.18 -0.04 -17.72
C ASN A 179 -2.28 0.52 -16.77
N ILE A 180 -3.24 1.28 -17.31
CA ILE A 180 -4.37 1.93 -16.64
C ILE A 180 -5.54 0.92 -16.39
N ARG A 181 -5.35 -0.39 -16.65
CA ARG A 181 -6.39 -1.42 -16.52
C ARG A 181 -6.97 -1.60 -15.11
N ASN A 182 -6.33 -1.03 -14.08
CA ASN A 182 -6.70 -1.23 -12.69
C ASN A 182 -7.26 0.03 -12.00
N GLN A 183 -7.76 1.00 -12.76
CA GLN A 183 -8.40 2.19 -12.19
C GLN A 183 -9.92 2.03 -12.09
N PHE A 184 -10.46 2.36 -10.92
CA PHE A 184 -11.88 2.22 -10.60
C PHE A 184 -12.39 3.45 -9.87
N VAL A 185 -13.68 3.72 -10.02
CA VAL A 185 -14.46 4.49 -9.06
C VAL A 185 -15.00 3.50 -8.04
N LEU A 186 -14.62 3.69 -6.78
CA LEU A 186 -15.19 3.02 -5.62
C LEU A 186 -16.41 3.79 -5.15
N LYS A 187 -17.56 3.13 -5.11
CA LYS A 187 -18.77 3.65 -4.46
C LYS A 187 -18.84 3.09 -3.05
N THR A 188 -18.79 3.97 -2.06
CA THR A 188 -18.78 3.63 -0.64
C THR A 188 -20.15 3.77 -0.01
#